data_AF-A0A448Z4C4-F1
#
_entry.id   AF-A0A448Z4C4-F1
#
_cell.length_a   1.000
_cell.length_b   1.000
_cell.length_c   1.000
_cell.angle_alpha   90.00
_cell.angle_beta   90.00
_cell.angle_gamma   90.00
#
_symmetry.space_group_name_H-M   'P 1'
#
loop_
_entity.id
_entity.type
_entity.pdbx_description
1 polymer ?
#
loop_
_entity_poly.entity_id
_entity_poly.type
_entity_poly.pdbx_seq_one_letter_code
_entity_poly.pdbx_strand_id
1 'polypeptide(L)'
;MLLVNKAVAFSETKAKRPRRRPSKPAPSLQVRLQGCFTPASILKDVAVSLTPKNDSSGTLSSVTLVRLSKQLVSLENKRNNSYEDDTKSAGGVFTIYKRDQKLWHKGLTNAVKCLVSSDWEESENSLEAAVEGIKAASVISRLLPKCEDSNADGINHTLWWNPLLKKIVQDDLHLATIIQPHQLSALKWSIDCFRLSTNYEDISIESLPVCLQKAYDDLDLPFLIRPGFLTNISSSSRNDESDFTLSSFVEQVDFKAETIQTTSKRAVVERRQTAWQGDEHVAPFEYSGKSMERVPWSPVVASVRDRLCQETSHYYDGCLLNLYPDGGSGMRYHIDPDQGVYWGFETVVVSIGATRRFGFRSLAGNNNADGPPSKNNISEKGTKSPKPHTFVLMDGDVTEMVRDCQERFQHTVKTAEFKGETAPRVSLVFKKTLAN
;
A
#
# COMPACT_ATOMS: atom_id res chain seq x y z
N MET A 1 -15.28 105.50 8.71
CA MET A 1 -14.50 104.64 7.79
C MET A 1 -14.39 103.27 8.43
N LEU A 2 -15.26 102.31 8.12
CA LEU A 2 -15.08 101.28 7.08
C LEU A 2 -13.76 100.51 7.25
N LEU A 3 -13.81 99.29 7.82
CA LEU A 3 -13.73 98.06 7.03
C LEU A 3 -13.89 96.79 7.89
N VAL A 4 -14.69 95.89 7.33
CA VAL A 4 -15.10 94.56 7.74
C VAL A 4 -14.03 93.53 7.35
N ASN A 5 -13.85 92.45 8.13
CA ASN A 5 -13.73 91.04 7.66
C ASN A 5 -13.36 90.10 8.83
N LYS A 6 -14.33 89.32 9.33
CA LYS A 6 -14.59 87.89 9.00
C LYS A 6 -13.58 86.91 9.62
N ALA A 7 -13.98 86.35 10.77
CA ALA A 7 -13.41 85.16 11.37
C ALA A 7 -13.73 83.91 10.52
N VAL A 8 -12.72 83.10 10.24
CA VAL A 8 -12.86 81.79 9.60
C VAL A 8 -12.80 80.71 10.68
N ALA A 9 -13.90 79.99 10.86
CA ALA A 9 -13.97 78.82 11.71
C ALA A 9 -13.31 77.62 11.00
N PHE A 10 -12.27 77.04 11.61
CA PHE A 10 -11.71 75.77 11.17
C PHE A 10 -12.62 74.62 11.61
N SER A 11 -13.21 73.95 10.63
CA SER A 11 -13.97 72.71 10.78
C SER A 11 -13.00 71.53 10.96
N GLU A 12 -13.03 70.89 12.14
CA GLU A 12 -12.37 69.61 12.37
C GLU A 12 -13.02 68.50 11.53
N THR A 13 -12.40 68.16 10.41
CA THR A 13 -12.76 66.96 9.66
C THR A 13 -12.34 65.71 10.44
N LYS A 14 -13.31 65.04 11.08
CA LYS A 14 -13.15 63.68 11.64
C LYS A 14 -12.64 62.73 10.54
N ALA A 15 -11.37 62.34 10.62
CA ALA A 15 -10.81 61.28 9.79
C ALA A 15 -11.57 59.96 10.04
N LYS A 16 -12.29 59.48 9.02
CA LYS A 16 -12.94 58.17 9.06
C LYS A 16 -11.86 57.09 9.17
N ARG A 17 -11.86 56.32 10.27
CA ARG A 17 -11.06 55.10 10.42
C ARG A 17 -11.30 54.19 9.20
N PRO A 18 -10.25 53.59 8.61
CA PRO A 18 -10.41 52.68 7.49
C PRO A 18 -11.27 51.48 7.94
N ARG A 19 -12.37 51.22 7.24
CA ARG A 19 -13.16 50.01 7.42
C ARG A 19 -12.24 48.81 7.22
N ARG A 20 -12.01 48.01 8.28
CA ARG A 20 -11.35 46.71 8.16
C ARG A 20 -12.09 45.91 7.09
N ARG A 21 -11.42 45.58 5.98
CA ARG A 21 -11.95 44.62 5.01
C ARG A 21 -12.29 43.35 5.79
N PRO A 22 -13.48 42.74 5.61
CA PRO A 22 -13.76 41.45 6.21
C PRO A 22 -12.65 40.48 5.78
N SER A 23 -11.97 39.87 6.75
CA SER A 23 -10.98 38.84 6.49
C SER A 23 -11.64 37.76 5.64
N LYS A 24 -11.02 37.38 4.52
CA LYS A 24 -11.51 36.24 3.73
C LYS A 24 -11.70 35.04 4.67
N PRO A 25 -12.83 34.31 4.59
CA PRO A 25 -13.03 33.13 5.42
C PRO A 25 -11.85 32.16 5.20
N ALA A 26 -11.41 31.53 6.29
CA ALA A 26 -10.33 30.55 6.22
C ALA A 26 -10.70 29.45 5.20
N PRO A 27 -9.75 28.99 4.38
CA PRO A 27 -10.02 27.94 3.41
C PRO A 27 -10.50 26.67 4.11
N SER A 28 -11.42 25.93 3.47
CA SER A 28 -11.91 24.66 4.01
C SER A 28 -10.78 23.66 4.22
N LEU A 29 -10.95 22.69 5.11
CA LEU A 29 -9.93 21.67 5.37
C LEU A 29 -9.58 20.87 4.09
N GLN A 30 -10.57 20.64 3.21
CA GLN A 30 -10.35 20.03 1.89
C GLN A 30 -9.37 20.84 1.04
N VAL A 31 -9.52 22.17 0.99
CA VAL A 31 -8.62 23.05 0.25
C VAL A 31 -7.24 23.11 0.91
N ARG A 32 -7.17 23.13 2.24
CA ARG A 32 -5.88 23.07 2.97
C ARG A 32 -5.12 21.78 2.66
N LEU A 33 -5.82 20.64 2.61
CA LEU A 33 -5.21 19.34 2.30
C LEU A 33 -4.55 19.34 0.91
N GLN A 34 -5.11 20.04 -0.07
CA GLN A 34 -4.50 20.18 -1.39
C GLN A 34 -3.13 20.84 -1.36
N GLY A 35 -2.90 21.78 -0.44
CA GLY A 35 -1.61 22.45 -0.23
C GLY A 35 -0.64 21.71 0.69
N CYS A 36 -0.99 20.53 1.20
CA CYS A 36 -0.12 19.74 2.06
C CYS A 36 0.76 18.80 1.23
N PHE A 37 2.09 18.97 1.35
CA PHE A 37 3.12 18.22 0.60
C PHE A 37 4.03 17.38 1.50
N THR A 38 3.85 17.43 2.82
CA THR A 38 4.63 16.66 3.80
C THR A 38 3.72 16.04 4.85
N PRO A 39 4.13 14.92 5.50
CA PRO A 39 3.37 14.35 6.63
C PRO A 39 3.06 15.37 7.72
N ALA A 40 4.05 16.19 8.11
CA ALA A 40 3.89 17.22 9.11
C ALA A 40 2.83 18.28 8.72
N SER A 41 2.81 18.72 7.45
CA SER A 41 1.77 19.65 6.97
C SER A 41 0.39 19.02 7.00
N ILE A 42 0.24 17.75 6.57
CA ILE A 42 -1.05 17.03 6.63
C ILE A 42 -1.56 16.98 8.07
N LEU A 43 -0.69 16.63 9.02
CA LEU A 43 -1.06 16.51 10.43
C LEU A 43 -1.44 17.87 11.03
N LYS A 44 -0.57 18.87 10.87
CA LYS A 44 -0.73 20.20 11.47
C LYS A 44 -1.87 20.99 10.86
N ASP A 45 -2.04 20.93 9.55
CA ASP A 45 -3.00 21.77 8.84
C ASP A 45 -4.37 21.13 8.66
N VAL A 46 -4.46 19.79 8.73
CA VAL A 46 -5.71 19.08 8.48
C VAL A 46 -6.05 18.17 9.65
N ALA A 47 -5.22 17.16 9.93
CA ALA A 47 -5.60 16.06 10.80
C ALA A 47 -5.97 16.52 12.23
N VAL A 48 -5.22 17.44 12.83
CA VAL A 48 -5.53 17.98 14.17
C VAL A 48 -6.82 18.80 14.24
N SER A 49 -7.32 19.28 13.10
CA SER A 49 -8.56 20.06 13.00
C SER A 49 -9.78 19.19 12.66
N LEU A 50 -9.59 17.90 12.35
CA LEU A 50 -10.68 16.98 12.05
C LEU A 50 -11.54 16.73 13.29
N THR A 51 -12.85 16.81 13.11
CA THR A 51 -13.86 16.46 14.12
C THR A 51 -15.07 15.84 13.40
N PRO A 52 -15.87 15.00 14.08
CA PRO A 52 -17.10 14.46 13.48
C PRO A 52 -18.08 15.53 12.98
N LYS A 53 -17.97 16.77 13.49
CA LYS A 53 -18.80 17.91 13.04
C LYS A 53 -18.39 18.46 11.67
N ASN A 54 -17.10 18.40 11.32
CA ASN A 54 -16.58 18.96 10.07
C ASN A 54 -16.19 17.90 9.03
N ASP A 55 -16.29 16.63 9.40
CA ASP A 55 -16.13 15.46 8.53
C ASP A 55 -17.10 14.36 8.98
N SER A 56 -18.40 14.61 8.86
CA SER A 56 -19.44 13.67 9.29
C SER A 56 -19.48 12.39 8.44
N SER A 57 -19.10 12.48 7.16
CA SER A 57 -19.04 11.33 6.24
C SER A 57 -17.74 10.53 6.36
N GLY A 58 -16.75 10.99 7.14
CA GLY A 58 -15.43 10.37 7.25
C GLY A 58 -14.57 10.47 5.98
N THR A 59 -15.09 11.06 4.90
CA THR A 59 -14.40 11.12 3.60
C THR A 59 -13.12 11.95 3.68
N LEU A 60 -13.15 13.08 4.37
CA LEU A 60 -11.95 13.92 4.51
C LEU A 60 -10.88 13.21 5.36
N SER A 61 -11.28 12.47 6.39
CA SER A 61 -10.38 11.66 7.22
C SER A 61 -9.75 10.53 6.43
N SER A 62 -10.55 9.81 5.62
CA SER A 62 -10.05 8.80 4.69
C SER A 62 -9.00 9.37 3.74
N VAL A 63 -9.32 10.46 3.03
CA VAL A 63 -8.37 11.11 2.10
C VAL A 63 -7.13 11.64 2.83
N THR A 64 -7.28 12.13 4.06
CA THR A 64 -6.16 12.57 4.91
C THR A 64 -5.22 11.41 5.22
N LEU A 65 -5.75 10.27 5.66
CA LEU A 65 -4.98 9.06 5.94
C LEU A 65 -4.31 8.52 4.66
N VAL A 66 -5.05 8.43 3.55
CA VAL A 66 -4.52 7.98 2.24
C VAL A 66 -3.38 8.88 1.77
N ARG A 67 -3.48 10.20 1.91
CA ARG A 67 -2.38 11.11 1.53
C ARG A 67 -1.19 10.97 2.48
N LEU A 68 -1.44 10.81 3.78
CA LEU A 68 -0.39 10.60 4.77
C LEU A 68 0.37 9.29 4.51
N SER A 69 -0.34 8.19 4.25
CA SER A 69 0.25 6.88 3.96
C SER A 69 1.13 6.92 2.71
N LYS A 70 0.66 7.54 1.63
CA LYS A 70 1.45 7.73 0.40
C LYS A 70 2.74 8.52 0.66
N GLN A 71 2.66 9.61 1.42
CA GLN A 71 3.83 10.43 1.76
C GLN A 71 4.85 9.63 2.58
N LEU A 72 4.38 8.85 3.56
CA LEU A 72 5.23 7.98 4.37
C LEU A 72 5.90 6.90 3.53
N VAL A 73 5.15 6.22 2.64
CA VAL A 73 5.71 5.23 1.71
C VAL A 73 6.81 5.85 0.84
N SER A 74 6.62 7.07 0.34
CA SER A 74 7.66 7.74 -0.47
C SER A 74 8.91 8.07 0.34
N LEU A 75 8.76 8.49 1.60
CA LEU A 75 9.90 8.74 2.49
C LEU A 75 10.65 7.44 2.81
N GLU A 76 9.91 6.37 3.06
CA GLU A 76 10.47 5.03 3.32
C GLU A 76 11.27 4.53 2.11
N ASN A 77 10.67 4.57 0.92
CA ASN A 77 11.32 4.18 -0.32
C ASN A 77 12.60 5.00 -0.57
N LYS A 78 12.57 6.31 -0.34
CA LYS A 78 13.76 7.18 -0.49
C LYS A 78 14.87 6.80 0.48
N ARG A 79 14.53 6.43 1.72
CA ARG A 79 15.51 6.02 2.72
C ARG A 79 16.16 4.70 2.36
N ASN A 80 15.38 3.73 1.86
CA ASN A 80 15.90 2.42 1.47
C ASN A 80 16.66 2.46 0.12
N ASN A 81 16.72 3.62 -0.55
CA ASN A 81 17.47 3.83 -1.79
C ASN A 81 18.92 4.29 -1.56
N SER A 82 19.33 4.66 -0.35
CA SER A 82 20.72 5.07 -0.11
C SER A 82 21.62 3.82 -0.07
N TYR A 83 22.13 3.43 -1.23
CA TYR A 83 23.13 2.39 -1.44
C TYR A 83 24.46 2.60 -0.67
N GLU A 84 24.65 3.72 0.02
CA GLU A 84 25.97 4.23 0.45
C GLU A 84 26.13 4.44 1.97
N ASP A 85 25.31 3.83 2.83
CA ASP A 85 25.49 4.03 4.29
C ASP A 85 25.33 2.74 5.10
N ASP A 86 26.42 1.97 5.16
CA ASP A 86 26.63 0.74 5.94
C ASP A 86 26.43 0.89 7.46
N THR A 87 25.95 2.04 7.94
CA THR A 87 25.68 2.30 9.37
C THR A 87 24.19 2.37 9.73
N LYS A 88 23.28 2.18 8.77
CA LYS A 88 21.84 2.11 9.04
C LYS A 88 21.35 0.68 8.95
N SER A 89 21.15 0.08 10.13
CA SER A 89 20.42 -1.16 10.35
C SER A 89 19.31 -1.40 9.31
N ALA A 90 19.33 -2.57 8.69
CA ALA A 90 18.18 -3.15 8.00
C ALA A 90 16.91 -2.92 8.85
N GLY A 91 15.87 -2.36 8.25
CA GLY A 91 14.57 -2.19 8.91
C GLY A 91 14.46 -1.07 9.95
N GLY A 92 15.22 0.03 9.84
CA GLY A 92 15.04 1.17 10.75
C GLY A 92 13.58 1.65 10.76
N VAL A 93 12.91 1.85 11.88
CA VAL A 93 11.51 2.31 11.84
C VAL A 93 11.46 3.82 11.56
N PHE A 94 10.38 4.35 10.94
CA PHE A 94 10.23 5.80 10.76
C PHE A 94 10.35 6.50 12.12
N THR A 95 11.37 7.34 12.34
CA THR A 95 11.54 7.98 13.65
C THR A 95 10.67 9.23 13.76
N ILE A 96 9.69 9.20 14.66
CA ILE A 96 8.95 10.41 15.04
C ILE A 96 9.73 11.13 16.12
N TYR A 97 10.21 12.35 15.83
CA TYR A 97 10.87 13.17 16.85
C TYR A 97 9.94 13.41 18.05
N LYS A 98 10.50 13.36 19.27
CA LYS A 98 9.76 13.56 20.53
C LYS A 98 8.87 14.81 20.54
N ARG A 99 9.36 15.91 19.95
CA ARG A 99 8.60 17.17 19.82
C ARG A 99 7.33 17.05 18.96
N ASP A 100 7.32 16.10 18.03
CA ASP A 100 6.26 15.90 17.04
C ASP A 100 5.30 14.77 17.45
N GLN A 101 5.67 13.87 18.38
CA GLN A 101 4.83 12.74 18.83
C GLN A 101 3.41 13.16 19.21
N LYS A 102 3.24 14.25 19.97
CA LYS A 102 1.92 14.78 20.35
C LYS A 102 1.08 15.19 19.13
N LEU A 103 1.72 15.77 18.11
CA LEU A 103 1.07 16.15 16.86
C LEU A 103 0.62 14.92 16.08
N TRP A 104 1.49 13.92 15.95
CA TRP A 104 1.19 12.65 15.28
C TRP A 104 0.04 11.90 15.95
N HIS A 105 0.14 11.67 17.26
CA HIS A 105 -0.88 10.99 18.03
C HIS A 105 -2.24 11.70 17.90
N LYS A 106 -2.28 13.03 18.13
CA LYS A 106 -3.52 13.80 18.02
C LYS A 106 -4.12 13.76 16.60
N GLY A 107 -3.30 13.93 15.57
CA GLY A 107 -3.76 13.93 14.18
C GLY A 107 -4.35 12.59 13.75
N LEU A 108 -3.64 11.49 14.06
CA LEU A 108 -4.09 10.14 13.74
C LEU A 108 -5.36 9.76 14.51
N THR A 109 -5.39 10.03 15.82
CA THR A 109 -6.57 9.77 16.66
C THR A 109 -7.78 10.56 16.19
N ASN A 110 -7.61 11.82 15.78
CA ASN A 110 -8.73 12.62 15.25
C ASN A 110 -9.27 12.06 13.92
N ALA A 111 -8.38 11.69 12.99
CA ALA A 111 -8.78 11.13 11.71
C ALA A 111 -9.52 9.80 11.90
N VAL A 112 -8.99 8.89 12.73
CA VAL A 112 -9.65 7.63 13.07
C VAL A 112 -10.98 7.86 13.77
N LYS A 113 -11.04 8.80 14.72
CA LYS A 113 -12.29 9.12 15.42
C LYS A 113 -13.39 9.57 14.46
N CYS A 114 -13.07 10.41 13.48
CA CYS A 114 -14.05 10.85 12.48
C CYS A 114 -14.50 9.69 11.59
N LEU A 115 -13.55 8.86 11.12
CA LEU A 115 -13.86 7.69 10.31
C LEU A 115 -14.72 6.65 11.06
N VAL A 116 -14.51 6.48 12.37
CA VAL A 116 -15.35 5.60 13.20
C VAL A 116 -16.71 6.20 13.47
N SER A 117 -16.80 7.52 13.61
CA SER A 117 -18.06 8.21 13.90
C SER A 117 -18.95 8.40 12.66
N SER A 118 -18.42 8.20 11.45
CA SER A 118 -19.18 8.32 10.21
C SER A 118 -20.07 7.09 9.98
N ASP A 119 -21.18 7.33 9.30
CA ASP A 119 -22.06 6.27 8.81
C ASP A 119 -21.45 5.61 7.56
N TRP A 120 -20.97 4.37 7.70
CA TRP A 120 -20.40 3.60 6.60
C TRP A 120 -21.47 3.10 5.63
N GLU A 121 -22.73 3.07 6.05
CA GLU A 121 -23.86 2.50 5.33
C GLU A 121 -24.63 3.55 4.52
N GLU A 122 -24.42 4.84 4.80
CA GLU A 122 -25.09 5.96 4.14
C GLU A 122 -25.03 5.84 2.60
N SER A 123 -23.91 5.39 2.04
CA SER A 123 -23.76 5.18 0.60
C SER A 123 -22.59 4.26 0.26
N GLU A 124 -22.56 3.74 -0.98
CA GLU A 124 -21.40 3.00 -1.53
C GLU A 124 -20.10 3.81 -1.42
N ASN A 125 -20.17 5.14 -1.57
CA ASN A 125 -19.00 6.01 -1.44
C ASN A 125 -18.54 6.16 0.01
N SER A 126 -19.46 6.10 0.98
CA SER A 126 -19.16 6.17 2.41
C SER A 126 -18.39 4.92 2.84
N LEU A 127 -18.88 3.73 2.44
CA LEU A 127 -18.17 2.47 2.70
C LEU A 127 -16.81 2.40 2.00
N GLU A 128 -16.73 2.84 0.73
CA GLU A 128 -15.45 2.89 0.01
C GLU A 128 -14.44 3.80 0.72
N ALA A 129 -14.89 4.98 1.18
CA ALA A 129 -14.04 5.89 1.95
C ALA A 129 -13.57 5.26 3.26
N ALA A 130 -14.46 4.58 3.99
CA ALA A 130 -14.12 3.86 5.21
C ALA A 130 -13.02 2.81 4.96
N VAL A 131 -13.23 1.93 3.97
CA VAL A 131 -12.30 0.86 3.63
C VAL A 131 -10.94 1.41 3.17
N GLU A 132 -10.92 2.42 2.31
CA GLU A 132 -9.65 3.06 1.88
C GLU A 132 -8.94 3.77 3.03
N GLY A 133 -9.69 4.35 3.98
CA GLY A 133 -9.14 4.94 5.20
C GLY A 133 -8.51 3.88 6.12
N ILE A 134 -9.17 2.72 6.28
CA ILE A 134 -8.66 1.58 7.04
C ILE A 134 -7.38 1.01 6.41
N LYS A 135 -7.36 0.82 5.08
CA LYS A 135 -6.16 0.41 4.34
C LYS A 135 -5.01 1.40 4.52
N ALA A 136 -5.29 2.69 4.48
CA ALA A 136 -4.26 3.70 4.70
C ALA A 136 -3.75 3.67 6.15
N ALA A 137 -4.64 3.48 7.12
CA ALA A 137 -4.27 3.37 8.52
C ALA A 137 -3.38 2.14 8.79
N SER A 138 -3.65 1.00 8.14
CA SER A 138 -2.83 -0.22 8.29
C SER A 138 -1.45 -0.09 7.63
N VAL A 139 -1.33 0.66 6.54
CA VAL A 139 -0.03 1.06 5.98
C VAL A 139 0.73 1.95 6.96
N ILE A 140 0.07 2.96 7.53
CA ILE A 140 0.70 3.87 8.50
C ILE A 140 1.15 3.11 9.75
N SER A 141 0.36 2.16 10.25
CA SER A 141 0.70 1.39 11.46
C SER A 141 1.96 0.54 11.28
N ARG A 142 2.22 0.03 10.07
CA ARG A 142 3.45 -0.71 9.76
C ARG A 142 4.69 0.17 9.62
N LEU A 143 4.52 1.43 9.17
CA LEU A 143 5.63 2.33 8.92
C LEU A 143 6.07 3.10 10.17
N LEU A 144 5.14 3.38 11.08
CA LEU A 144 5.42 4.15 12.29
C LEU A 144 5.94 3.25 13.42
N PRO A 145 6.77 3.81 14.33
CA PRO A 145 7.27 3.05 15.46
C PRO A 145 6.11 2.77 16.42
N LYS A 146 6.19 1.62 17.10
CA LYS A 146 5.42 1.41 18.32
C LYS A 146 5.73 2.61 19.20
N CYS A 147 4.71 3.35 19.59
CA CYS A 147 4.86 4.54 20.43
C CYS A 147 5.19 4.07 21.85
N GLU A 148 6.38 3.51 22.05
CA GLU A 148 6.93 3.15 23.35
C GLU A 148 7.42 4.44 24.00
N ASP A 149 6.53 5.10 24.73
CA ASP A 149 6.95 6.03 25.76
C ASP A 149 6.32 5.59 27.07
N SER A 150 7.17 4.99 27.89
CA SER A 150 6.96 4.64 29.29
C SER A 150 6.24 5.73 30.08
N ASN A 151 5.08 5.39 30.65
CA ASN A 151 4.60 5.74 32.01
C ASN A 151 4.79 7.17 32.57
N ALA A 152 5.05 8.20 31.76
CA ALA A 152 5.31 9.55 32.29
C ALA A 152 4.02 10.37 32.52
N ASP A 153 2.94 10.12 31.78
CA ASP A 153 1.77 11.03 31.75
C ASP A 153 0.40 10.35 31.99
N GLY A 154 0.35 9.07 32.42
CA GLY A 154 -0.92 8.42 32.79
C GLY A 154 -1.95 8.27 31.63
N ILE A 155 -1.51 8.43 30.38
CA ILE A 155 -2.35 8.21 29.20
C ILE A 155 -2.33 6.70 28.92
N ASN A 156 -3.48 6.04 29.09
CA ASN A 156 -3.65 4.64 28.70
C ASN A 156 -3.33 4.51 27.21
N HIS A 157 -2.22 3.86 26.85
CA HIS A 157 -1.67 3.80 25.48
C HIS A 157 -2.52 2.90 24.58
N THR A 158 -3.72 3.36 24.24
CA THR A 158 -4.55 2.69 23.24
C THR A 158 -3.97 2.97 21.85
N LEU A 159 -3.71 1.93 21.08
CA LEU A 159 -3.30 2.03 19.68
C LEU A 159 -4.30 2.93 18.93
N TRP A 160 -3.80 3.96 18.23
CA TRP A 160 -4.63 5.02 17.65
C TRP A 160 -5.63 4.49 16.60
N TRP A 161 -5.36 3.33 16.00
CA TRP A 161 -6.21 2.66 15.03
C TRP A 161 -7.18 1.63 15.64
N ASN A 162 -7.02 1.24 16.92
CA ASN A 162 -7.88 0.25 17.59
C ASN A 162 -9.39 0.57 17.51
N PRO A 163 -9.84 1.85 17.56
CA PRO A 163 -11.25 2.18 17.36
C PRO A 163 -11.83 1.68 16.01
N LEU A 164 -11.01 1.56 14.95
CA LEU A 164 -11.45 1.00 13.66
C LEU A 164 -11.81 -0.48 13.81
N LEU A 165 -10.95 -1.25 14.48
CA LEU A 165 -11.16 -2.68 14.74
C LEU A 165 -12.44 -2.91 15.54
N LYS A 166 -12.65 -2.12 16.60
CA LYS A 166 -13.88 -2.19 17.41
C LYS A 166 -15.14 -1.94 16.58
N LYS A 167 -15.10 -0.97 15.67
CA LYS A 167 -16.24 -0.70 14.77
C LYS A 167 -16.48 -1.83 13.78
N ILE A 168 -15.43 -2.43 13.21
CA ILE A 168 -15.55 -3.60 12.32
C ILE A 168 -16.21 -4.78 13.04
N VAL A 169 -15.84 -5.04 14.30
CA VAL A 169 -16.48 -6.09 15.12
C VAL A 169 -17.93 -5.75 15.43
N GLN A 170 -18.20 -4.51 15.80
CA GLN A 170 -19.55 -4.04 16.12
C GLN A 170 -20.50 -4.18 14.92
N ASP A 171 -20.01 -3.89 13.72
CA ASP A 171 -20.81 -3.85 12.49
C ASP A 171 -20.66 -5.14 11.65
N ASP A 172 -20.05 -6.21 12.19
CA ASP A 172 -19.66 -7.45 11.50
C ASP A 172 -20.78 -8.01 10.59
N LEU A 173 -21.93 -8.32 11.19
CA LEU A 173 -23.05 -8.94 10.48
C LEU A 173 -23.55 -8.04 9.35
N HIS A 174 -23.67 -6.73 9.58
CA HIS A 174 -24.20 -5.82 8.57
C HIS A 174 -23.19 -5.61 7.44
N LEU A 175 -21.92 -5.35 7.77
CA LEU A 175 -20.85 -5.19 6.78
C LEU A 175 -20.75 -6.41 5.87
N ALA A 176 -20.87 -7.62 6.42
CA ALA A 176 -20.84 -8.86 5.63
C ALA A 176 -21.94 -8.93 4.55
N THR A 177 -23.04 -8.17 4.69
CA THR A 177 -24.14 -8.15 3.71
C THR A 177 -23.97 -7.11 2.60
N ILE A 178 -23.22 -6.03 2.85
CA ILE A 178 -23.10 -4.89 1.92
C ILE A 178 -21.73 -4.76 1.27
N ILE A 179 -20.68 -5.37 1.86
CA ILE A 179 -19.30 -5.20 1.43
C ILE A 179 -19.03 -5.86 0.07
N GLN A 180 -18.33 -5.16 -0.82
CA GLN A 180 -17.93 -5.72 -2.12
C GLN A 180 -16.65 -6.57 -2.00
N PRO A 181 -16.41 -7.53 -2.92
CA PRO A 181 -15.25 -8.43 -2.83
C PRO A 181 -13.88 -7.73 -2.72
N HIS A 182 -13.66 -6.64 -3.46
CA HIS A 182 -12.40 -5.88 -3.42
C HIS A 182 -12.22 -5.11 -2.10
N GLN A 183 -13.33 -4.71 -1.47
CA GLN A 183 -13.33 -4.09 -0.14
C GLN A 183 -13.04 -5.12 0.95
N LEU A 184 -13.69 -6.28 0.90
CA LEU A 184 -13.57 -7.33 1.91
C LEU A 184 -12.15 -7.90 1.97
N SER A 185 -11.57 -8.21 0.80
CA SER A 185 -10.16 -8.63 0.72
C SER A 185 -9.18 -7.57 1.21
N ALA A 186 -9.45 -6.29 0.96
CA ALA A 186 -8.62 -5.21 1.48
C ALA A 186 -8.77 -5.02 2.99
N LEU A 187 -9.96 -5.27 3.54
CA LEU A 187 -10.21 -5.27 4.98
C LEU A 187 -9.45 -6.40 5.67
N LYS A 188 -9.52 -7.64 5.13
CA LYS A 188 -8.74 -8.78 5.61
C LYS A 188 -7.25 -8.45 5.67
N TRP A 189 -6.70 -7.97 4.56
CA TRP A 189 -5.29 -7.58 4.46
C TRP A 189 -4.92 -6.47 5.46
N SER A 190 -5.82 -5.50 5.69
CA SER A 190 -5.58 -4.42 6.64
C SER A 190 -5.51 -4.92 8.09
N ILE A 191 -6.38 -5.87 8.46
CA ILE A 191 -6.34 -6.52 9.78
C ILE A 191 -5.02 -7.28 9.96
N ASP A 192 -4.57 -8.03 8.94
CA ASP A 192 -3.29 -8.74 9.00
C ASP A 192 -2.10 -7.76 9.18
N CYS A 193 -2.15 -6.60 8.54
CA CYS A 193 -1.15 -5.54 8.73
C CYS A 193 -1.19 -4.94 10.14
N PHE A 194 -2.38 -4.74 10.73
CA PHE A 194 -2.48 -4.27 12.12
C PHE A 194 -1.91 -5.30 13.11
N ARG A 195 -2.22 -6.58 12.93
CA ARG A 195 -1.69 -7.68 13.75
C ARG A 195 -0.17 -7.77 13.67
N LEU A 196 0.38 -7.65 12.46
CA LEU A 196 1.83 -7.56 12.26
C LEU A 196 2.42 -6.39 13.05
N SER A 197 1.80 -5.20 12.99
CA SER A 197 2.30 -4.01 13.69
C SER A 197 2.30 -4.12 15.22
N THR A 198 1.55 -5.06 15.80
CA THR A 198 1.56 -5.36 17.23
C THR A 198 2.42 -6.56 17.61
N ASN A 199 3.18 -7.15 16.67
CA ASN A 199 3.86 -8.45 16.86
C ASN A 199 2.91 -9.56 17.33
N TYR A 200 1.63 -9.50 16.95
CA TYR A 200 0.60 -10.45 17.39
C TYR A 200 0.35 -10.47 18.92
N GLU A 201 0.86 -9.49 19.68
CA GLU A 201 0.70 -9.43 21.15
C GLU A 201 -0.68 -8.90 21.58
N ASP A 202 -1.36 -8.13 20.72
CA ASP A 202 -2.71 -7.63 20.98
C ASP A 202 -3.77 -8.66 20.53
N ILE A 203 -4.43 -9.27 21.51
CA ILE A 203 -5.39 -10.37 21.36
C ILE A 203 -6.79 -9.85 20.96
N SER A 204 -6.98 -8.53 20.82
CA SER A 204 -8.33 -7.98 20.60
C SER A 204 -8.98 -8.47 19.30
N ILE A 205 -8.20 -8.82 18.26
CA ILE A 205 -8.69 -9.46 17.04
C ILE A 205 -7.60 -10.38 16.42
N GLU A 206 -7.84 -11.70 16.42
CA GLU A 206 -6.97 -12.69 15.75
C GLU A 206 -7.24 -12.83 14.23
N SER A 207 -8.40 -12.43 13.73
CA SER A 207 -8.82 -12.62 12.33
C SER A 207 -9.95 -11.67 11.93
N LEU A 208 -10.55 -11.81 10.73
CA LEU A 208 -11.84 -11.14 10.53
C LEU A 208 -12.87 -11.62 11.58
N PRO A 209 -13.82 -10.77 11.98
CA PRO A 209 -15.00 -11.21 12.71
C PRO A 209 -15.80 -12.28 11.95
N VAL A 210 -16.63 -13.04 12.65
CA VAL A 210 -17.20 -14.31 12.15
C VAL A 210 -17.97 -14.15 10.85
N CYS A 211 -18.85 -13.15 10.73
CA CYS A 211 -19.68 -12.98 9.53
C CYS A 211 -18.83 -12.53 8.34
N LEU A 212 -17.91 -11.58 8.56
CA LEU A 212 -16.96 -11.13 7.54
C LEU A 212 -15.98 -12.22 7.12
N GLN A 213 -15.52 -13.07 8.05
CA GLN A 213 -14.63 -14.19 7.75
C GLN A 213 -15.36 -15.19 6.86
N LYS A 214 -16.60 -15.56 7.21
CA LYS A 214 -17.45 -16.41 6.36
C LYS A 214 -17.63 -15.81 4.96
N ALA A 215 -17.99 -14.52 4.88
CA ALA A 215 -18.15 -13.84 3.60
C ALA A 215 -16.84 -13.81 2.78
N TYR A 216 -15.68 -13.70 3.44
CA TYR A 216 -14.37 -13.73 2.79
C TYR A 216 -14.04 -15.13 2.25
N ASP A 217 -14.31 -16.17 3.04
CA ASP A 217 -14.12 -17.57 2.65
C ASP A 217 -15.04 -17.92 1.47
N ASP A 218 -16.29 -17.45 1.48
CA ASP A 218 -17.27 -17.64 0.40
C ASP A 218 -16.84 -16.96 -0.93
N LEU A 219 -15.95 -15.96 -0.91
CA LEU A 219 -15.38 -15.39 -2.15
C LEU A 219 -14.47 -16.38 -2.88
N ASP A 220 -13.95 -17.38 -2.16
CA ASP A 220 -13.02 -18.39 -2.66
C ASP A 220 -11.90 -17.76 -3.51
N LEU A 221 -11.22 -16.74 -2.95
CA LEU A 221 -10.17 -16.04 -3.67
C LEU A 221 -8.95 -16.96 -3.83
N PRO A 222 -8.44 -17.15 -5.06
CA PRO A 222 -7.29 -18.02 -5.33
C PRO A 222 -5.95 -17.28 -5.11
N PHE A 223 -5.95 -16.23 -4.29
CA PHE A 223 -4.75 -15.49 -3.92
C PHE A 223 -4.83 -14.98 -2.49
N LEU A 224 -3.67 -14.80 -1.85
CA LEU A 224 -3.51 -14.27 -0.51
C LEU A 224 -2.25 -13.40 -0.44
N ILE A 225 -2.25 -12.39 0.44
CA ILE A 225 -1.05 -11.64 0.78
C ILE A 225 -0.76 -11.86 2.26
N ARG A 226 0.48 -12.23 2.58
CA ARG A 226 1.01 -12.36 3.95
C ARG A 226 1.95 -11.20 4.24
N PRO A 227 1.48 -10.16 4.96
CA PRO A 227 2.33 -9.05 5.38
C PRO A 227 3.46 -9.52 6.30
N GLY A 228 4.68 -9.02 6.08
CA GLY A 228 5.82 -9.24 6.96
C GLY A 228 6.25 -10.71 7.11
N PHE A 229 5.99 -11.52 6.09
CA PHE A 229 6.29 -12.95 6.11
C PHE A 229 7.78 -13.19 6.39
N LEU A 230 8.67 -12.55 5.63
CA LEU A 230 10.11 -12.71 5.82
C LEU A 230 10.67 -11.95 7.03
N THR A 231 9.98 -10.91 7.52
CA THR A 231 10.43 -10.12 8.67
C THR A 231 10.14 -10.79 10.02
N ASN A 232 9.05 -11.57 10.14
CA ASN A 232 8.72 -12.29 11.38
C ASN A 232 9.64 -13.49 11.62
N ILE A 233 10.11 -14.04 10.51
CA ILE A 233 10.95 -15.23 10.40
C ILE A 233 12.37 -15.01 10.92
N SER A 234 12.94 -13.82 10.71
CA SER A 234 14.27 -13.46 11.23
C SER A 234 14.26 -13.21 12.74
N SER A 235 13.14 -12.77 13.32
CA SER A 235 13.04 -12.49 14.76
C SER A 235 12.94 -13.73 15.66
N SER A 236 12.56 -14.89 15.10
CA SER A 236 12.32 -16.13 15.85
C SER A 236 13.54 -17.07 15.90
N SER A 237 14.60 -16.76 15.16
CA SER A 237 15.86 -17.50 15.12
C SER A 237 17.01 -16.58 15.54
N ARG A 238 17.58 -16.78 16.73
CA ARG A 238 18.66 -15.94 17.28
C ARG A 238 19.98 -15.95 16.47
N ASN A 239 20.07 -16.70 15.38
CA ASN A 239 21.29 -16.92 14.60
C ASN A 239 21.12 -16.75 13.07
N ASP A 240 19.97 -16.31 12.57
CA ASP A 240 19.77 -16.13 11.12
C ASP A 240 20.05 -14.67 10.73
N GLU A 241 21.33 -14.33 10.58
CA GLU A 241 21.79 -13.06 10.00
C GLU A 241 21.60 -13.00 8.47
N SER A 242 20.63 -13.73 7.90
CA SER A 242 20.30 -13.60 6.49
C SER A 242 19.45 -12.35 6.27
N ASP A 243 20.10 -11.20 6.21
CA ASP A 243 19.47 -9.94 5.88
C ASP A 243 19.09 -9.97 4.39
N PHE A 244 17.82 -10.28 4.08
CA PHE A 244 17.27 -10.29 2.71
C PHE A 244 17.15 -8.86 2.15
N THR A 245 18.28 -8.18 2.02
CA THR A 245 18.33 -6.79 1.53
C THR A 245 18.31 -6.74 0.02
N LEU A 246 17.81 -5.63 -0.50
CA LEU A 246 17.85 -5.32 -1.92
C LEU A 246 19.28 -5.39 -2.50
N SER A 247 20.28 -4.90 -1.74
CA SER A 247 21.69 -4.92 -2.15
C SER A 247 22.19 -6.35 -2.34
N SER A 248 21.88 -7.27 -1.41
CA SER A 248 22.28 -8.67 -1.52
C SER A 248 21.74 -9.33 -2.79
N PHE A 249 20.51 -9.01 -3.21
CA PHE A 249 19.97 -9.51 -4.48
C PHE A 249 20.68 -8.90 -5.68
N VAL A 250 20.93 -7.59 -5.68
CA VAL A 250 21.57 -6.91 -6.82
C VAL A 250 23.03 -7.35 -6.99
N GLU A 251 23.74 -7.65 -5.90
CA GLU A 251 25.12 -8.13 -5.93
C GLU A 251 25.24 -9.60 -6.35
N GLN A 252 24.30 -10.46 -5.94
CA GLN A 252 24.42 -11.90 -6.14
C GLN A 252 23.70 -12.43 -7.39
N VAL A 253 22.85 -11.63 -8.02
CA VAL A 253 22.03 -12.04 -9.17
C VAL A 253 22.42 -11.25 -10.42
N ASP A 254 22.78 -11.96 -11.49
CA ASP A 254 23.08 -11.39 -12.80
C ASP A 254 21.79 -10.98 -13.55
N PHE A 255 21.23 -9.83 -13.16
CA PHE A 255 20.01 -9.27 -13.75
C PHE A 255 20.23 -8.71 -15.16
N LYS A 256 19.47 -9.21 -16.13
CA LYS A 256 19.59 -8.81 -17.55
C LYS A 256 18.39 -8.03 -18.04
N ALA A 257 18.65 -6.96 -18.79
CA ALA A 257 17.60 -6.22 -19.49
C ALA A 257 17.25 -6.97 -20.79
N GLU A 258 16.05 -7.54 -20.82
CA GLU A 258 15.58 -8.31 -21.97
C GLU A 258 14.97 -7.40 -23.05
N THR A 259 14.98 -7.86 -24.30
CA THR A 259 14.27 -7.18 -25.39
C THR A 259 12.95 -7.88 -25.65
N ILE A 260 11.85 -7.13 -25.59
CA ILE A 260 10.51 -7.64 -25.90
C ILE A 260 10.01 -7.10 -27.23
N GLN A 261 9.15 -7.87 -27.89
CA GLN A 261 8.39 -7.39 -29.03
C GLN A 261 7.05 -6.82 -28.55
N THR A 262 6.78 -5.56 -28.87
CA THR A 262 5.47 -4.95 -28.61
C THR A 262 4.41 -5.52 -29.57
N THR A 263 3.13 -5.27 -29.28
CA THR A 263 2.01 -5.57 -30.19
C THR A 263 2.17 -4.94 -31.58
N SER A 264 2.94 -3.84 -31.67
CA SER A 264 3.31 -3.17 -32.92
C SER A 264 4.57 -3.73 -33.59
N LYS A 265 5.05 -4.91 -33.15
CA LYS A 265 6.26 -5.61 -33.61
C LYS A 265 7.56 -4.81 -33.47
N ARG A 266 7.62 -3.86 -32.54
CA ARG A 266 8.86 -3.12 -32.24
C ARG A 266 9.61 -3.83 -31.13
N ALA A 267 10.92 -4.01 -31.33
CA ALA A 267 11.83 -4.44 -30.29
C ALA A 267 12.07 -3.27 -29.32
N VAL A 268 11.74 -3.47 -28.04
CA VAL A 268 11.95 -2.49 -26.97
C VAL A 268 12.69 -3.18 -25.83
N VAL A 269 13.78 -2.58 -25.37
CA VAL A 269 14.49 -3.03 -24.17
C VAL A 269 13.60 -2.77 -22.96
N GLU A 270 13.30 -3.82 -22.20
CA GLU A 270 12.57 -3.68 -20.96
C GLU A 270 13.42 -2.93 -19.94
N ARG A 271 12.81 -1.95 -19.28
CA ARG A 271 13.43 -1.28 -18.13
C ARG A 271 13.53 -2.21 -16.91
N ARG A 272 12.63 -3.19 -16.83
CA ARG A 272 12.68 -4.25 -15.82
C ARG A 272 13.75 -5.24 -16.26
N GLN A 273 14.67 -5.55 -15.37
CA GLN A 273 15.66 -6.60 -15.59
C GLN A 273 15.16 -7.90 -14.98
N THR A 274 15.54 -9.03 -15.58
CA THR A 274 15.10 -10.36 -15.17
C THR A 274 16.26 -11.33 -15.05
N ALA A 275 16.06 -12.36 -14.23
CA ALA A 275 16.91 -13.55 -14.17
C ALA A 275 16.04 -14.78 -13.92
N TRP A 276 16.42 -15.92 -14.46
CA TRP A 276 15.73 -17.21 -14.27
C TRP A 276 16.65 -18.18 -13.55
N GLN A 277 16.35 -18.47 -12.29
CA GLN A 277 17.15 -19.38 -11.46
C GLN A 277 16.38 -20.65 -11.16
N GLY A 278 17.06 -21.78 -11.04
CA GLY A 278 16.39 -23.04 -10.77
C GLY A 278 17.34 -24.20 -10.54
N ASP A 279 16.75 -25.34 -10.18
CA ASP A 279 17.44 -26.62 -10.12
C ASP A 279 17.91 -27.08 -11.52
N GLU A 280 18.81 -28.05 -11.57
CA GLU A 280 19.44 -28.48 -12.83
C GLU A 280 18.42 -28.94 -13.89
N HIS A 281 17.35 -29.61 -13.46
CA HIS A 281 16.29 -30.15 -14.33
C HIS A 281 15.33 -29.09 -14.86
N VAL A 282 15.36 -27.86 -14.33
CA VAL A 282 14.44 -26.81 -14.75
C VAL A 282 14.82 -26.30 -16.13
N ALA A 283 13.84 -26.36 -17.04
CA ALA A 283 13.96 -25.90 -18.41
C ALA A 283 14.09 -24.36 -18.50
N PRO A 284 14.53 -23.82 -19.65
CA PRO A 284 14.44 -22.39 -19.93
C PRO A 284 13.02 -21.86 -19.74
N PHE A 285 12.90 -20.63 -19.23
CA PHE A 285 11.60 -19.98 -19.03
C PHE A 285 11.24 -19.13 -20.23
N GLU A 286 10.15 -19.48 -20.89
CA GLU A 286 9.70 -18.82 -22.12
C GLU A 286 8.44 -17.99 -21.87
N TYR A 287 8.46 -16.72 -22.30
CA TYR A 287 7.24 -15.90 -22.35
C TYR A 287 7.41 -14.72 -23.29
N SER A 288 6.32 -14.22 -23.87
CA SER A 288 6.34 -13.02 -24.73
C SER A 288 7.40 -13.06 -25.87
N GLY A 289 7.71 -14.26 -26.37
CA GLY A 289 8.70 -14.48 -27.43
C GLY A 289 10.17 -14.40 -27.00
N LYS A 290 10.46 -14.34 -25.69
CA LYS A 290 11.82 -14.49 -25.16
C LYS A 290 11.97 -15.81 -24.40
N SER A 291 13.18 -16.36 -24.44
CA SER A 291 13.59 -17.56 -23.72
C SER A 291 14.74 -17.19 -22.78
N MET A 292 14.55 -17.41 -21.48
CA MET A 292 15.56 -17.14 -20.46
C MET A 292 16.17 -18.47 -20.02
N GLU A 293 17.46 -18.64 -20.32
CA GLU A 293 18.22 -19.79 -19.85
C GLU A 293 18.22 -19.87 -18.32
N ARG A 294 18.01 -21.08 -17.80
CA ARG A 294 18.11 -21.33 -16.36
C ARG A 294 19.54 -21.13 -15.93
N VAL A 295 19.76 -20.39 -14.85
CA VAL A 295 21.06 -20.33 -14.16
C VAL A 295 20.96 -20.97 -12.76
N PRO A 296 22.07 -21.44 -12.17
CA PRO A 296 22.05 -21.96 -10.81
C PRO A 296 21.55 -20.94 -9.79
N TRP A 297 21.04 -21.43 -8.66
CA TRP A 297 20.61 -20.58 -7.55
C TRP A 297 21.75 -19.72 -7.01
N SER A 298 21.50 -18.42 -6.88
CA SER A 298 22.32 -17.56 -6.02
C SER A 298 22.05 -17.89 -4.54
N PRO A 299 23.03 -17.78 -3.64
CA PRO A 299 22.86 -18.09 -2.23
C PRO A 299 21.66 -17.37 -1.59
N VAL A 300 21.51 -16.06 -1.82
CA VAL A 300 20.38 -15.27 -1.29
C VAL A 300 19.01 -15.79 -1.77
N VAL A 301 18.93 -16.27 -3.02
CA VAL A 301 17.66 -16.78 -3.60
C VAL A 301 17.34 -18.16 -3.05
N ALA A 302 18.36 -19.03 -2.91
CA ALA A 302 18.22 -20.33 -2.26
C ALA A 302 17.77 -20.19 -0.79
N SER A 303 18.32 -19.24 -0.03
CA SER A 303 17.90 -18.98 1.34
C SER A 303 16.43 -18.56 1.44
N VAL A 304 15.95 -17.69 0.54
CA VAL A 304 14.52 -17.34 0.49
C VAL A 304 13.66 -18.56 0.13
N ARG A 305 14.07 -19.34 -0.88
CA ARG A 305 13.39 -20.57 -1.29
C ARG A 305 13.25 -21.52 -0.10
N ASP A 306 14.35 -21.83 0.58
CA ASP A 306 14.39 -22.80 1.67
C ASP A 306 13.52 -22.34 2.83
N ARG A 307 13.48 -21.03 3.10
CA ARG A 307 12.57 -20.48 4.11
C ARG A 307 11.10 -20.61 3.71
N LEU A 308 10.76 -20.31 2.45
CA LEU A 308 9.42 -20.56 1.95
C LEU A 308 9.06 -22.04 2.10
N CYS A 309 9.95 -22.95 1.70
CA CYS A 309 9.74 -24.40 1.82
C CYS A 309 9.46 -24.84 3.25
N GLN A 310 10.18 -24.31 4.24
CA GLN A 310 9.98 -24.64 5.65
C GLN A 310 8.59 -24.21 6.15
N GLU A 311 8.14 -23.02 5.76
CA GLU A 311 6.89 -22.43 6.25
C GLU A 311 5.66 -22.92 5.48
N THR A 312 5.80 -23.17 4.18
CA THR A 312 4.69 -23.63 3.32
C THR A 312 4.64 -25.15 3.19
N SER A 313 5.73 -25.87 3.54
CA SER A 313 5.90 -27.29 3.24
C SER A 313 5.85 -27.64 1.75
N HIS A 314 6.07 -26.65 0.86
CA HIS A 314 6.10 -26.83 -0.59
C HIS A 314 7.47 -26.44 -1.14
N TYR A 315 8.06 -27.30 -1.96
CA TYR A 315 9.34 -27.03 -2.61
C TYR A 315 9.16 -26.36 -3.96
N TYR A 316 9.91 -25.29 -4.21
CA TYR A 316 9.95 -24.56 -5.48
C TYR A 316 11.29 -24.81 -6.18
N ASP A 317 11.28 -25.34 -7.40
CA ASP A 317 12.48 -25.67 -8.15
C ASP A 317 12.89 -24.60 -9.18
N GLY A 318 12.06 -23.59 -9.42
CA GLY A 318 12.37 -22.45 -10.28
C GLY A 318 11.94 -21.11 -9.69
N CYS A 319 12.63 -20.03 -10.05
CA CYS A 319 12.32 -18.67 -9.63
C CYS A 319 12.62 -17.64 -10.71
N LEU A 320 11.59 -16.88 -11.08
CA LEU A 320 11.72 -15.72 -11.97
C LEU A 320 11.95 -14.47 -11.11
N LEU A 321 13.16 -13.93 -11.18
CA LEU A 321 13.51 -12.69 -10.53
C LEU A 321 13.21 -11.51 -11.45
N ASN A 322 12.63 -10.46 -10.87
CA ASN A 322 12.28 -9.22 -11.55
C ASN A 322 12.83 -8.02 -10.76
N LEU A 323 13.84 -7.35 -11.30
CA LEU A 323 14.37 -6.09 -10.76
C LEU A 323 13.67 -4.91 -11.44
N TYR A 324 12.93 -4.15 -10.65
CA TYR A 324 12.35 -2.87 -10.98
C TYR A 324 13.33 -1.79 -10.50
N PRO A 325 14.12 -1.16 -11.39
CA PRO A 325 15.23 -0.30 -10.96
C PRO A 325 14.77 0.97 -10.23
N ASP A 326 13.51 1.38 -10.42
CA ASP A 326 12.95 2.59 -9.81
C ASP A 326 11.41 2.60 -9.87
N GLY A 327 10.80 3.70 -9.42
CA GLY A 327 9.36 3.89 -9.36
C GLY A 327 8.66 4.05 -10.71
N GLY A 328 9.38 4.33 -11.79
CA GLY A 328 8.81 4.36 -13.13
C GLY A 328 8.73 2.98 -13.80
N SER A 329 9.30 1.94 -13.18
CA SER A 329 9.17 0.55 -13.64
C SER A 329 7.99 -0.14 -12.94
N GLY A 330 7.26 -0.96 -13.70
CA GLY A 330 6.11 -1.71 -13.21
C GLY A 330 5.73 -2.80 -14.21
N MET A 331 4.69 -3.56 -13.88
CA MET A 331 4.16 -4.63 -14.72
C MET A 331 2.67 -4.41 -14.94
N ARG A 332 2.23 -4.41 -16.19
CA ARG A 332 0.81 -4.24 -16.54
C ARG A 332 -0.01 -5.45 -16.05
N TYR A 333 -1.33 -5.35 -16.14
CA TYR A 333 -2.19 -6.51 -15.88
C TYR A 333 -1.83 -7.64 -16.85
N HIS A 334 -1.52 -8.81 -16.31
CA HIS A 334 -1.14 -10.01 -17.05
C HIS A 334 -1.52 -11.26 -16.25
N ILE A 335 -1.45 -12.42 -16.89
CA ILE A 335 -1.48 -13.74 -16.25
C ILE A 335 -0.10 -14.37 -16.38
N ASP A 336 0.28 -15.23 -15.45
CA ASP A 336 1.47 -16.05 -15.60
C ASP A 336 1.22 -17.13 -16.66
N PRO A 337 2.16 -17.36 -17.60
CA PRO A 337 2.00 -18.36 -18.64
C PRO A 337 2.18 -19.80 -18.11
N ASP A 338 1.69 -20.76 -18.90
CA ASP A 338 1.95 -22.20 -18.81
C ASP A 338 1.67 -22.90 -17.46
N GLN A 339 0.83 -22.29 -16.64
CA GLN A 339 0.27 -22.93 -15.45
C GLN A 339 -0.60 -24.12 -15.84
N GLY A 340 -0.43 -25.25 -15.16
CA GLY A 340 -1.09 -26.51 -15.48
C GLY A 340 -0.49 -27.26 -16.67
N VAL A 341 0.51 -26.69 -17.36
CA VAL A 341 1.21 -27.32 -18.49
C VAL A 341 2.66 -27.63 -18.15
N TYR A 342 3.43 -26.59 -17.80
CA TYR A 342 4.83 -26.73 -17.37
C TYR A 342 5.01 -26.43 -15.88
N TRP A 343 4.16 -25.57 -15.32
CA TRP A 343 4.23 -25.12 -13.93
C TRP A 343 3.01 -25.56 -13.14
N GLY A 344 3.21 -25.96 -11.89
CA GLY A 344 2.13 -26.20 -10.95
C GLY A 344 1.44 -24.91 -10.58
N PHE A 345 0.13 -24.98 -10.34
CA PHE A 345 -0.76 -23.84 -10.11
C PHE A 345 -0.38 -22.91 -8.94
N GLU A 346 0.47 -23.38 -8.03
CA GLU A 346 0.99 -22.57 -6.94
C GLU A 346 2.17 -21.70 -7.40
N THR A 347 2.06 -20.41 -7.17
CA THR A 347 3.12 -19.44 -7.39
C THR A 347 3.21 -18.52 -6.20
N VAL A 348 4.42 -18.33 -5.69
CA VAL A 348 4.70 -17.47 -4.55
C VAL A 348 5.57 -16.31 -4.99
N VAL A 349 5.10 -15.09 -4.72
CA VAL A 349 5.81 -13.85 -5.06
C VAL A 349 6.28 -13.15 -3.80
N VAL A 350 7.60 -13.12 -3.60
CA VAL A 350 8.25 -12.36 -2.53
C VAL A 350 8.52 -10.93 -3.02
N SER A 351 8.23 -9.93 -2.19
CA SER A 351 8.55 -8.52 -2.45
C SER A 351 9.71 -8.06 -1.58
N ILE A 352 10.79 -7.57 -2.21
CA ILE A 352 11.97 -7.02 -1.52
C ILE A 352 12.25 -5.60 -2.02
N GLY A 353 12.62 -4.70 -1.11
CA GLY A 353 12.97 -3.30 -1.38
C GLY A 353 11.74 -2.37 -1.39
N ALA A 354 11.67 -1.49 -2.38
CA ALA A 354 10.71 -0.40 -2.38
C ALA A 354 9.25 -0.88 -2.39
N THR A 355 8.42 -0.25 -1.57
CA THR A 355 6.99 -0.50 -1.46
C THR A 355 6.27 -0.12 -2.76
N ARG A 356 5.40 -0.99 -3.26
CA ARG A 356 4.60 -0.78 -4.49
C ARG A 356 3.16 -1.25 -4.30
N ARG A 357 2.26 -0.68 -5.11
CA ARG A 357 0.90 -1.19 -5.20
C ARG A 357 0.87 -2.43 -6.08
N PHE A 358 0.21 -3.47 -5.58
CA PHE A 358 -0.10 -4.68 -6.32
C PHE A 358 -1.61 -4.80 -6.48
N GLY A 359 -2.08 -5.46 -7.52
CA GLY A 359 -3.52 -5.70 -7.63
C GLY A 359 -3.91 -6.83 -8.54
N PHE A 360 -5.12 -7.32 -8.32
CA PHE A 360 -5.77 -8.35 -9.10
C PHE A 360 -7.04 -7.79 -9.76
N ARG A 361 -7.27 -8.16 -11.01
CA ARG A 361 -8.44 -7.76 -11.81
C ARG A 361 -9.10 -9.02 -12.34
N SER A 362 -10.39 -9.17 -12.10
CA SER A 362 -11.19 -10.26 -12.66
C SER A 362 -11.13 -10.27 -14.20
N LEU A 363 -10.91 -11.45 -14.76
CA LEU A 363 -11.06 -11.72 -16.19
C LEU A 363 -12.54 -11.74 -16.58
N ALA A 364 -13.40 -12.29 -15.72
CA ALA A 364 -14.86 -12.21 -15.88
C ALA A 364 -15.30 -10.74 -15.83
N GLY A 365 -15.63 -10.17 -16.99
CA GLY A 365 -16.02 -8.77 -17.19
C GLY A 365 -15.06 -7.93 -18.05
N ASN A 366 -13.89 -8.44 -18.43
CA ASN A 366 -12.98 -7.81 -19.40
C ASN A 366 -12.87 -8.66 -20.66
N ASN A 367 -13.77 -8.46 -21.63
CA ASN A 367 -13.69 -9.11 -22.95
C ASN A 367 -12.51 -8.60 -23.83
N ASN A 368 -11.48 -7.98 -23.24
CA ASN A 368 -10.31 -7.48 -23.97
C ASN A 368 -9.05 -7.96 -23.24
N ALA A 369 -8.51 -9.08 -23.70
CA ALA A 369 -7.30 -9.70 -23.17
C ALA A 369 -6.04 -8.81 -23.31
N ASP A 370 -6.01 -7.82 -24.22
CA ASP A 370 -4.77 -7.08 -24.55
C ASP A 370 -4.87 -5.54 -24.62
N GLY A 371 -5.93 -4.92 -24.07
CA GLY A 371 -6.16 -3.47 -24.19
C GLY A 371 -6.09 -2.67 -22.87
N PRO A 372 -5.63 -1.40 -22.88
CA PRO A 372 -5.86 -0.49 -21.75
C PRO A 372 -7.38 -0.29 -21.57
N PRO A 373 -7.87 -0.06 -20.33
CA PRO A 373 -9.31 0.08 -20.11
C PRO A 373 -9.86 1.24 -20.93
N SER A 374 -10.87 0.95 -21.77
CA SER A 374 -11.73 1.99 -22.31
C SER A 374 -12.42 2.67 -21.13
N LYS A 375 -12.43 4.00 -21.11
CA LYS A 375 -13.05 4.80 -20.03
C LYS A 375 -14.57 4.60 -19.93
N ASN A 376 -15.18 3.87 -20.86
CA ASN A 376 -16.62 3.61 -20.93
C ASN A 376 -16.93 2.10 -21.07
N ASN A 377 -16.47 1.27 -20.13
CA ASN A 377 -16.89 -0.14 -20.10
C ASN A 377 -18.30 -0.28 -19.47
N ILE A 378 -19.32 0.01 -20.27
CA ILE A 378 -20.67 -0.53 -20.06
C ILE A 378 -20.64 -1.93 -20.69
N SER A 379 -20.71 -2.98 -19.86
CA SER A 379 -20.94 -4.33 -20.35
C SER A 379 -22.34 -4.43 -20.99
N GLU A 380 -22.59 -5.40 -21.87
CA GLU A 380 -23.88 -5.62 -22.57
C GLU A 380 -25.10 -5.88 -21.65
N LYS A 381 -24.98 -5.68 -20.33
CA LYS A 381 -26.09 -5.67 -19.37
C LYS A 381 -25.97 -4.56 -18.32
N GLY A 382 -25.41 -3.39 -18.61
CA GLY A 382 -25.41 -2.25 -17.68
C GLY A 382 -24.71 -2.49 -16.33
N THR A 383 -24.08 -3.65 -16.13
CA THR A 383 -23.38 -4.03 -14.90
C THR A 383 -21.94 -3.50 -14.99
N LYS A 384 -21.58 -2.64 -14.03
CA LYS A 384 -20.20 -2.14 -13.88
C LYS A 384 -19.25 -3.33 -13.75
N SER A 385 -18.12 -3.29 -14.46
CA SER A 385 -17.06 -4.29 -14.29
C SER A 385 -16.60 -4.33 -12.82
N PRO A 386 -16.31 -5.52 -12.26
CA PRO A 386 -15.81 -5.63 -10.88
C PRO A 386 -14.57 -4.74 -10.66
N LYS A 387 -14.52 -4.04 -9.53
CA LYS A 387 -13.34 -3.25 -9.16
C LYS A 387 -12.16 -4.18 -8.84
N PRO A 388 -10.92 -3.77 -9.11
CA PRO A 388 -9.76 -4.58 -8.82
C PRO A 388 -9.47 -4.66 -7.32
N HIS A 389 -9.00 -5.81 -6.86
CA HIS A 389 -8.40 -5.98 -5.54
C HIS A 389 -7.05 -5.28 -5.53
N THR A 390 -6.77 -4.42 -4.55
CA THR A 390 -5.51 -3.65 -4.53
C THR A 390 -4.90 -3.57 -3.14
N PHE A 391 -3.59 -3.73 -3.09
CA PHE A 391 -2.81 -3.88 -1.88
C PHE A 391 -1.51 -3.06 -1.98
N VAL A 392 -0.90 -2.76 -0.83
CA VAL A 392 0.39 -2.06 -0.75
C VAL A 392 1.42 -3.05 -0.25
N LEU A 393 2.20 -3.64 -1.15
CA LEU A 393 3.22 -4.63 -0.80
C LEU A 393 4.49 -3.91 -0.36
N MET A 394 4.88 -4.16 0.88
CA MET A 394 6.11 -3.68 1.50
C MET A 394 7.23 -4.73 1.40
N ASP A 395 8.42 -4.33 1.82
CA ASP A 395 9.55 -5.23 1.99
C ASP A 395 9.18 -6.44 2.88
N GLY A 396 9.55 -7.63 2.43
CA GLY A 396 9.28 -8.90 3.12
C GLY A 396 7.85 -9.43 2.99
N ASP A 397 6.95 -8.75 2.27
CA ASP A 397 5.59 -9.25 2.01
C ASP A 397 5.61 -10.37 0.97
N VAL A 398 4.77 -11.39 1.20
CA VAL A 398 4.58 -12.53 0.29
C VAL A 398 3.18 -12.50 -0.31
N THR A 399 3.07 -12.76 -1.61
CA THR A 399 1.80 -12.98 -2.32
C THR A 399 1.74 -14.42 -2.80
N GLU A 400 0.73 -15.16 -2.38
CA GLU A 400 0.42 -16.51 -2.87
C GLU A 400 -0.65 -16.42 -3.95
N MET A 401 -0.44 -17.11 -5.06
CA MET A 401 -1.41 -17.35 -6.13
C MET A 401 -1.53 -18.86 -6.30
N VAL A 402 -2.72 -19.40 -6.17
CA VAL A 402 -2.96 -20.85 -6.13
C VAL A 402 -4.12 -21.24 -7.06
N ARG A 403 -4.32 -22.54 -7.28
CA ARG A 403 -5.50 -23.07 -8.00
C ARG A 403 -5.71 -22.36 -9.36
N ASP A 404 -6.92 -21.88 -9.59
CA ASP A 404 -7.39 -21.21 -10.80
C ASP A 404 -7.08 -19.70 -10.81
N CYS A 405 -6.08 -19.22 -10.06
CA CYS A 405 -5.77 -17.79 -9.97
C CYS A 405 -5.50 -17.17 -11.35
N GLN A 406 -4.67 -17.82 -12.18
CA GLN A 406 -4.33 -17.31 -13.50
C GLN A 406 -5.47 -17.46 -14.52
N GLU A 407 -6.49 -18.25 -14.22
CA GLU A 407 -7.71 -18.40 -15.04
C GLU A 407 -8.77 -17.36 -14.66
N ARG A 408 -8.79 -16.91 -13.40
CA ARG A 408 -9.78 -15.96 -12.87
C ARG A 408 -9.30 -14.52 -12.86
N PHE A 409 -8.00 -14.29 -12.69
CA PHE A 409 -7.46 -12.95 -12.41
C PHE A 409 -6.20 -12.66 -13.22
N GLN A 410 -6.14 -11.43 -13.74
CA GLN A 410 -4.88 -10.78 -14.09
C GLN A 410 -4.30 -10.08 -12.87
N HIS A 411 -2.98 -10.00 -12.76
CA HIS A 411 -2.29 -9.29 -11.69
C HIS A 411 -1.27 -8.26 -12.21
N THR A 412 -0.86 -7.31 -11.37
CA THR A 412 -0.07 -6.13 -11.79
C THR A 412 0.80 -5.61 -10.65
N VAL A 413 1.99 -5.12 -11.00
CA VAL A 413 2.81 -4.26 -10.13
C VAL A 413 2.69 -2.83 -10.66
N LYS A 414 2.11 -1.92 -9.89
CA LYS A 414 1.98 -0.52 -10.32
C LYS A 414 3.30 0.22 -10.19
N THR A 415 3.49 1.21 -11.05
CA THR A 415 4.51 2.25 -10.87
C THR A 415 4.27 2.98 -9.55
N ALA A 416 5.32 3.62 -9.02
CA ALA A 416 5.25 4.46 -7.84
C ALA A 416 4.19 5.56 -7.96
N GLU A 417 3.65 5.97 -6.81
CA GLU A 417 2.68 7.06 -6.70
C GLU A 417 3.32 8.41 -7.04
N PHE A 418 4.60 8.60 -6.71
CA PHE A 418 5.35 9.83 -6.99
C PHE A 418 6.25 9.65 -8.22
N LYS A 419 6.10 10.57 -9.17
CA LYS A 419 6.99 10.64 -10.34
C LYS A 419 8.42 10.92 -9.88
N GLY A 420 9.38 10.22 -10.49
CA GLY A 420 10.80 10.38 -10.19
C GLY A 420 11.27 9.67 -8.91
N GLU A 421 10.45 8.81 -8.31
CA GLU A 421 10.93 7.91 -7.26
C GLU A 421 12.01 6.96 -7.83
N THR A 422 13.17 6.90 -7.20
CA THR A 422 14.36 6.17 -7.65
C THR A 422 14.56 4.83 -6.96
N ALA A 423 13.77 4.54 -5.92
CA ALA A 423 13.96 3.35 -5.09
C ALA A 423 13.69 2.05 -5.86
N PRO A 424 14.62 1.08 -5.91
CA PRO A 424 14.43 -0.17 -6.62
C PRO A 424 13.61 -1.17 -5.81
N ARG A 425 13.06 -2.15 -6.51
CA ARG A 425 12.30 -3.27 -5.94
C ARG A 425 12.67 -4.56 -6.67
N VAL A 426 12.80 -5.66 -5.95
CA VAL A 426 12.91 -7.01 -6.53
C VAL A 426 11.64 -7.80 -6.23
N SER A 427 11.18 -8.56 -7.22
CA SER A 427 10.22 -9.65 -7.01
C SER A 427 10.83 -10.99 -7.33
N LEU A 428 10.66 -11.95 -6.43
CA LEU A 428 11.02 -13.35 -6.65
C LEU A 428 9.73 -14.14 -6.86
N VAL A 429 9.53 -14.66 -8.06
CA VAL A 429 8.33 -15.43 -8.45
C VAL A 429 8.71 -16.91 -8.47
N PHE A 430 8.51 -17.58 -7.35
CA PHE A 430 8.80 -19.01 -7.18
C PHE A 430 7.73 -19.88 -7.83
N LYS A 431 8.20 -20.93 -8.50
CA LYS A 431 7.40 -21.86 -9.30
C LYS A 431 7.86 -23.29 -9.02
N LYS A 432 6.95 -24.23 -9.28
CA LYS A 432 7.23 -25.67 -9.24
C LYS A 432 6.98 -26.28 -10.61
N THR A 433 7.99 -26.93 -11.20
CA THR A 433 7.82 -27.72 -12.42
C THR A 433 6.85 -28.88 -12.17
N LEU A 434 5.93 -29.12 -13.11
CA LEU A 434 5.08 -30.30 -13.07
C LEU A 434 5.92 -31.55 -13.40
N ALA A 435 5.78 -32.61 -12.61
CA ALA A 435 6.37 -33.89 -12.96
C ALA A 435 5.71 -34.39 -14.25
N ASN A 436 6.54 -34.70 -15.26
CA ASN A 436 6.10 -35.34 -16.50
C ASN A 436 5.53 -36.73 -16.25
#